data_AF-A0A7W6PKM8-F1
#
_entry.id   AF-A0A7W6PKM8-F1
#
_cell.length_a   1.000
_cell.length_b   1.000
_cell.length_c   1.000
_cell.angle_alpha   90.00
_cell.angle_beta   90.00
_cell.angle_gamma   90.00
#
_symmetry.space_group_name_H-M   'P 1'
#
loop_
_entity.id
_entity.type
_entity.pdbx_description
1 polymer ?
#
loop_
_entity_poly.entity_id
_entity_poly.type
_entity_poly.pdbx_seq_one_letter_code
_entity_poly.pdbx_strand_id
1 'polypeptide(L)'
;MPHSSFRLFMPLALLGLLVACSGGSAPDATPRPASEHVNLDDLRQLGCSVAATPKRDLRSIPLMGQIDGYGFTSTTPCATQLVSLLQSAEYEDAAWEGARTAARSFAKQHGFEQDSGEGRIGEYSEIEIFSRNGTPVGFEYSVQAKGRLHSVILLSDSIAPDAAFEAVLTKKL
;
A
#
# COMPACT_ATOMS: atom_id res chain seq x y z
N MET A 1 79.15 -8.57 -17.07
CA MET A 1 78.43 -7.29 -16.96
C MET A 1 78.07 -6.83 -18.37
N PRO A 2 76.87 -6.31 -18.70
CA PRO A 2 75.58 -6.22 -17.98
C PRO A 2 74.54 -7.23 -18.54
N HIS A 3 73.69 -7.89 -17.73
CA HIS A 3 72.37 -7.47 -17.19
C HIS A 3 71.31 -7.13 -18.26
N SER A 4 70.33 -8.01 -18.48
CA SER A 4 68.96 -7.83 -17.95
C SER A 4 67.97 -8.86 -18.50
N SER A 5 67.12 -9.31 -17.58
CA SER A 5 66.18 -10.42 -17.68
C SER A 5 64.92 -10.07 -18.48
N PHE A 6 64.53 -10.93 -19.43
CA PHE A 6 63.21 -10.89 -20.05
C PHE A 6 62.23 -11.75 -19.23
N ARG A 7 61.40 -11.09 -18.40
CA ARG A 7 60.16 -11.68 -17.88
C ARG A 7 59.00 -11.11 -18.69
N LEU A 8 58.50 -11.87 -19.67
CA LEU A 8 57.18 -11.62 -20.26
C LEU A 8 56.14 -12.23 -19.31
N PHE A 9 55.50 -11.38 -18.51
CA PHE A 9 54.25 -11.71 -17.85
C PHE A 9 53.11 -11.53 -18.87
N MET A 10 52.32 -12.60 -19.08
CA MET A 10 51.04 -12.54 -19.80
C MET A 10 50.09 -11.53 -19.12
N PRO A 11 49.39 -10.66 -19.87
CA PRO A 11 48.16 -10.07 -19.40
C PRO A 11 47.04 -11.06 -19.70
N LEU A 12 46.61 -11.84 -18.71
CA LEU A 12 45.32 -12.50 -18.81
C LEU A 12 44.24 -11.43 -18.63
N ALA A 13 43.50 -11.19 -19.71
CA ALA A 13 42.25 -10.46 -19.70
C ALA A 13 41.26 -11.10 -18.72
N LEU A 14 40.63 -10.27 -17.89
CA LEU A 14 39.23 -10.48 -17.53
C LEU A 14 38.56 -9.14 -17.27
N LEU A 15 37.86 -8.68 -18.31
CA LEU A 15 36.66 -7.87 -18.19
C LEU A 15 35.69 -8.55 -17.22
N GLY A 16 35.09 -7.75 -16.35
CA GLY A 16 33.95 -8.13 -15.53
C GLY A 16 33.29 -6.89 -14.96
N LEU A 17 32.70 -6.08 -15.85
CA LEU A 17 31.79 -4.99 -15.47
C LEU A 17 30.58 -5.54 -14.68
N LEU A 18 30.18 -4.77 -13.67
CA LEU A 18 28.80 -4.45 -13.27
C LEU A 18 27.77 -5.58 -13.32
N VAL A 19 27.42 -6.12 -12.15
CA VAL A 19 26.00 -6.24 -11.76
C VAL A 19 25.89 -5.89 -10.28
N ALA A 20 25.40 -4.69 -9.99
CA ALA A 20 24.75 -4.44 -8.72
C ALA A 20 23.52 -5.34 -8.66
N CYS A 21 23.52 -6.34 -7.79
CA CYS A 21 22.31 -7.08 -7.46
C CYS A 21 21.46 -6.20 -6.55
N SER A 22 20.75 -5.24 -7.15
CA SER A 22 19.52 -4.71 -6.57
C SER A 22 18.47 -5.80 -6.74
N GLY A 23 18.48 -6.78 -5.82
CA GLY A 23 17.46 -7.81 -5.73
C GLY A 23 16.14 -7.23 -5.23
N GLY A 24 15.55 -6.30 -6.00
CA GLY A 24 14.16 -5.93 -5.85
C GLY A 24 13.32 -7.05 -6.42
N SER A 25 12.95 -8.02 -5.58
CA SER A 25 11.90 -8.97 -5.93
C SER A 25 10.64 -8.15 -6.25
N ALA A 26 10.24 -8.12 -7.51
CA ALA A 26 8.93 -7.60 -7.87
C ALA A 26 7.90 -8.40 -7.05
N PRO A 27 6.92 -7.73 -6.39
CA PRO A 27 5.91 -8.44 -5.63
C PRO A 27 5.22 -9.43 -6.57
N ASP A 28 5.07 -10.66 -6.06
CA ASP A 28 4.48 -11.80 -6.75
C ASP A 28 3.20 -11.38 -7.48
N ALA A 29 3.23 -11.36 -8.82
CA ALA A 29 2.15 -10.83 -9.67
C ALA A 29 0.89 -11.73 -9.69
N THR A 30 0.90 -12.79 -8.89
CA THR A 30 -0.25 -13.67 -8.69
C THR A 30 -1.37 -12.90 -7.99
N PRO A 31 -2.56 -12.76 -8.60
CA PRO A 31 -3.68 -12.05 -7.99
C PRO A 31 -3.99 -12.59 -6.60
N ARG A 32 -4.13 -11.69 -5.63
CA ARG A 32 -4.47 -12.08 -4.25
C ARG A 32 -5.90 -12.66 -4.18
N PRO A 33 -6.18 -13.57 -3.23
CA PRO A 33 -7.52 -14.11 -3.04
C PRO A 33 -8.53 -13.02 -2.64
N ALA A 34 -9.73 -13.05 -3.22
CA ALA A 34 -10.83 -12.13 -2.91
C ALA A 34 -11.15 -12.02 -1.40
N SER A 35 -10.85 -13.08 -0.62
CA SER A 35 -11.06 -13.15 0.82
C SER A 35 -10.16 -12.22 1.65
N GLU A 36 -8.99 -11.85 1.13
CA GLU A 36 -8.04 -10.95 1.81
C GLU A 36 -8.43 -9.47 1.64
N HIS A 37 -9.45 -9.16 0.84
CA HIS A 37 -9.95 -7.81 0.64
C HIS A 37 -11.17 -7.51 1.52
N VAL A 38 -11.28 -6.27 1.95
CA VAL A 38 -12.55 -5.71 2.42
C VAL A 38 -13.50 -5.68 1.23
N ASN A 39 -14.70 -6.24 1.38
CA ASN A 39 -15.67 -6.40 0.30
C ASN A 39 -17.02 -5.72 0.64
N LEU A 40 -17.99 -5.83 -0.27
CA LEU A 40 -19.31 -5.21 -0.09
C LEU A 40 -20.08 -5.75 1.12
N ASP A 41 -19.94 -7.03 1.45
CA ASP A 41 -20.62 -7.62 2.60
C ASP A 41 -20.03 -7.12 3.92
N ASP A 42 -18.72 -6.89 3.97
CA ASP A 42 -18.07 -6.26 5.11
C ASP A 42 -18.59 -4.83 5.32
N LEU A 43 -18.73 -4.03 4.25
CA LEU A 43 -19.28 -2.68 4.36
C LEU A 43 -20.76 -2.66 4.73
N ARG A 44 -21.56 -3.63 4.26
CA ARG A 44 -22.96 -3.78 4.67
C ARG A 44 -23.07 -4.02 6.18
N GLN A 45 -22.14 -4.78 6.77
CA GLN A 45 -22.08 -4.96 8.23
C GLN A 45 -21.80 -3.66 8.97
N LEU A 46 -21.08 -2.71 8.35
CA LEU A 46 -20.82 -1.36 8.87
C LEU A 46 -21.96 -0.37 8.58
N GLY A 47 -23.12 -0.85 8.14
CA GLY A 47 -24.30 -0.02 7.85
C GLY A 47 -24.28 0.64 6.48
N CYS A 48 -23.34 0.26 5.61
CA CYS A 48 -23.14 0.91 4.33
C CYS A 48 -23.77 0.12 3.18
N SER A 49 -24.86 0.65 2.62
CA SER A 49 -25.52 0.05 1.46
C SER A 49 -24.94 0.63 0.17
N VAL A 50 -24.05 -0.16 -0.44
CA VAL A 50 -23.35 0.19 -1.67
C VAL A 50 -23.92 -0.62 -2.83
N ALA A 51 -24.43 0.10 -3.84
CA ALA A 51 -24.78 -0.46 -5.15
C ALA A 51 -23.59 -0.25 -6.10
N ALA A 52 -22.54 -1.05 -5.94
CA ALA A 52 -21.34 -0.95 -6.76
C ALA A 52 -20.83 -2.33 -7.19
N THR A 53 -20.05 -2.36 -8.27
CA THR A 53 -19.36 -3.57 -8.73
C THR A 53 -17.88 -3.48 -8.35
N PRO A 54 -17.33 -4.45 -7.60
CA PRO A 54 -15.90 -4.52 -7.33
C PRO A 54 -15.09 -4.58 -8.63
N LYS A 55 -13.97 -3.87 -8.66
CA LYS A 55 -13.01 -3.84 -9.76
C LYS A 55 -11.61 -3.95 -9.18
N ARG A 56 -10.78 -4.74 -9.87
CA ARG A 56 -9.34 -4.77 -9.64
C ARG A 56 -8.72 -3.46 -10.11
N ASP A 57 -7.76 -2.96 -9.36
CA ASP A 57 -7.11 -1.67 -9.58
C ASP A 57 -5.60 -1.82 -9.37
N LEU A 58 -4.87 -1.96 -10.47
CA LEU A 58 -3.41 -2.06 -10.45
C LEU A 58 -2.80 -0.66 -10.49
N ARG A 59 -2.09 -0.27 -9.43
CA ARG A 59 -1.48 1.06 -9.33
C ARG A 59 0.01 0.98 -9.08
N SER A 60 0.77 1.87 -9.69
CA SER A 60 2.18 2.06 -9.34
C SER A 60 2.28 3.15 -8.27
N ILE A 61 2.78 2.80 -7.09
CA ILE A 61 3.01 3.75 -6.00
C ILE A 61 4.54 3.91 -5.81
N PRO A 62 5.06 5.15 -5.70
CA PRO A 62 6.46 5.37 -5.39
C PRO A 62 6.89 4.55 -4.16
N LEU A 63 8.08 3.97 -4.22
CA LEU A 63 8.66 3.15 -3.14
C LEU A 63 7.98 1.79 -2.86
N MET A 64 6.76 1.56 -3.36
CA MET A 64 6.03 0.29 -3.21
C MET A 64 5.92 -0.52 -4.50
N GLY A 65 6.29 0.06 -5.65
CA GLY A 65 6.19 -0.60 -6.95
C GLY A 65 4.74 -0.76 -7.42
N GLN A 66 4.45 -1.86 -8.13
CA GLN A 66 3.10 -2.17 -8.58
C GLN A 66 2.31 -2.85 -7.47
N ILE A 67 1.16 -2.26 -7.14
CA ILE A 67 0.25 -2.74 -6.10
C ILE A 67 -1.00 -3.32 -6.75
N ASP A 68 -1.39 -4.50 -6.28
CA ASP A 68 -2.67 -5.13 -6.61
C ASP A 68 -3.75 -4.62 -5.65
N GLY A 69 -4.56 -3.68 -6.14
CA GLY A 69 -5.68 -3.09 -5.44
C GLY A 69 -7.02 -3.72 -5.80
N TYR A 70 -7.96 -3.68 -4.87
CA TYR A 70 -9.37 -3.96 -5.14
C TYR A 70 -10.24 -2.87 -4.55
N GLY A 71 -11.24 -2.46 -5.34
CA GLY A 71 -12.09 -1.34 -5.00
C GLY A 71 -13.42 -1.32 -5.70
N PHE A 72 -14.25 -0.36 -5.35
CA PHE A 72 -15.49 -0.04 -6.04
C PHE A 72 -15.76 1.45 -5.85
N THR A 73 -16.66 2.01 -6.65
CA THR A 73 -17.14 3.37 -6.51
C THR A 73 -18.66 3.32 -6.42
N SER A 74 -19.23 3.91 -5.37
CA SER A 74 -20.69 4.02 -5.19
C SER A 74 -21.17 5.44 -5.47
N THR A 75 -22.40 5.57 -5.96
CA THR A 75 -23.09 6.86 -6.12
C THR A 75 -24.10 7.15 -5.01
N THR A 76 -24.21 6.28 -4.00
CA THR A 76 -25.06 6.48 -2.82
C THR A 76 -24.31 7.27 -1.74
N PRO A 77 -24.96 7.82 -0.68
CA PRO A 77 -24.30 8.56 0.41
C PRO A 77 -23.12 7.80 1.04
N CYS A 78 -23.16 6.48 0.93
CA CYS A 78 -22.03 5.59 1.09
C CYS A 78 -21.13 5.57 -0.17
N ALA A 79 -20.60 6.73 -0.57
CA ALA A 79 -19.79 6.90 -1.78
C ALA A 79 -18.35 6.43 -1.53
N THR A 80 -18.19 5.13 -1.33
CA THR A 80 -16.89 4.54 -1.01
C THR A 80 -16.04 4.37 -2.25
N GLN A 81 -14.82 4.92 -2.23
CA GLN A 81 -13.70 4.41 -3.00
C GLN A 81 -12.86 3.56 -2.05
N LEU A 82 -13.08 2.25 -2.09
CA LEU A 82 -12.23 1.31 -1.38
C LEU A 82 -10.97 1.08 -2.22
N VAL A 83 -9.77 1.23 -1.66
CA VAL A 83 -8.57 0.67 -2.28
C VAL A 83 -7.89 -0.18 -1.23
N SER A 84 -7.99 -1.51 -1.37
CA SER A 84 -7.26 -2.45 -0.53
C SER A 84 -5.87 -2.66 -1.12
N LEU A 85 -4.85 -2.02 -0.57
CA LEU A 85 -3.44 -2.21 -0.92
C LEU A 85 -2.87 -3.33 -0.04
N LEU A 86 -2.61 -4.50 -0.61
CA LEU A 86 -1.99 -5.61 0.11
C LEU A 86 -0.59 -5.83 -0.45
N GLN A 87 0.44 -5.47 0.30
CA GLN A 87 1.84 -5.69 -0.08
C GLN A 87 2.54 -6.54 0.98
N SER A 88 3.43 -7.46 0.56
CA SER A 88 4.42 -7.95 1.51
C SER A 88 5.37 -6.81 1.81
N ALA A 89 5.51 -6.47 3.09
CA ALA A 89 6.46 -5.48 3.54
C ALA A 89 7.23 -6.15 4.67
N GLU A 90 8.44 -6.63 4.37
CA GLU A 90 9.40 -6.98 5.41
C GLU A 90 9.90 -5.68 6.05
N TYR A 91 9.06 -5.04 6.89
CA TYR A 91 9.43 -3.87 7.71
C TYR A 91 10.30 -2.82 6.98
N GLU A 92 9.99 -2.50 5.73
CA GLU A 92 10.74 -1.51 4.98
C GLU A 92 10.12 -0.14 5.22
N ASP A 93 10.88 0.79 5.81
CA ASP A 93 10.49 2.21 5.97
C ASP A 93 9.96 2.80 4.65
N ALA A 94 10.46 2.31 3.52
CA ALA A 94 10.03 2.66 2.17
C ALA A 94 8.54 2.33 1.90
N ALA A 95 8.03 1.21 2.42
CA ALA A 95 6.63 0.81 2.22
C ALA A 95 5.67 1.74 2.99
N TRP A 96 6.04 2.08 4.23
CA TRP A 96 5.28 3.04 5.05
C TRP A 96 5.31 4.45 4.47
N GLU A 97 6.47 4.93 4.02
CA GLU A 97 6.52 6.23 3.31
C GLU A 97 5.78 6.21 1.98
N GLY A 98 5.77 5.06 1.29
CA GLY A 98 4.95 4.87 0.10
C GLY A 98 3.45 5.03 0.40
N ALA A 99 2.96 4.42 1.47
CA ALA A 99 1.56 4.55 1.91
C ALA A 99 1.21 5.99 2.29
N ARG A 100 2.03 6.65 3.12
CA ARG A 100 1.84 8.08 3.47
C ARG A 100 1.87 8.99 2.24
N THR A 101 2.77 8.72 1.29
CA THR A 101 2.86 9.45 0.02
C THR A 101 1.61 9.24 -0.84
N ALA A 102 1.07 8.02 -0.87
CA ALA A 102 -0.16 7.69 -1.56
C ALA A 102 -1.35 8.44 -0.96
N ALA A 103 -1.52 8.38 0.36
CA ALA A 103 -2.56 9.10 1.10
C ALA A 103 -2.51 10.61 0.82
N ARG A 104 -1.32 11.20 0.89
CA ARG A 104 -1.09 12.63 0.61
C ARG A 104 -1.42 13.01 -0.82
N SER A 105 -1.03 12.16 -1.76
CA SER A 105 -1.33 12.37 -3.18
C SER A 105 -2.82 12.26 -3.45
N PHE A 106 -3.50 11.31 -2.82
CA PHE A 106 -4.94 11.13 -2.89
C PHE A 106 -5.67 12.35 -2.32
N ALA A 107 -5.36 12.77 -1.10
CA ALA A 107 -5.94 13.96 -0.49
C ALA A 107 -5.78 15.21 -1.38
N LYS A 108 -4.57 15.42 -1.92
CA LYS A 108 -4.29 16.53 -2.85
C LYS A 108 -5.12 16.47 -4.14
N GLN A 109 -5.24 15.29 -4.75
CA GLN A 109 -6.01 15.11 -5.99
C GLN A 109 -7.50 15.40 -5.80
N HIS A 110 -8.03 15.15 -4.60
CA HIS A 110 -9.44 15.32 -4.28
C HIS A 110 -9.74 16.65 -3.54
N GLY A 111 -8.72 17.47 -3.29
CA GLY A 111 -8.86 18.74 -2.55
C GLY A 111 -9.29 18.54 -1.10
N PHE A 112 -8.81 17.46 -0.47
CA PHE A 112 -9.05 17.17 0.94
C PHE A 112 -7.90 17.71 1.81
N GLU A 113 -8.28 18.12 3.02
CA GLU A 113 -7.39 18.25 4.17
C GLU A 113 -7.05 16.84 4.70
N GLN A 114 -5.90 16.70 5.36
CA GLN A 114 -5.42 15.42 5.87
C GLN A 114 -4.83 15.59 7.27
N ASP A 115 -5.22 14.71 8.19
CA ASP A 115 -4.66 14.60 9.54
C ASP A 115 -4.20 13.15 9.80
N SER A 116 -2.98 12.99 10.31
CA SER A 116 -2.40 11.68 10.61
C SER A 116 -2.62 11.29 12.08
N GLY A 117 -2.83 10.01 12.35
CA GLY A 117 -2.98 9.45 13.69
C GLY A 117 -2.53 8.00 13.78
N GLU A 118 -2.44 7.49 15.01
CA GLU A 118 -2.09 6.09 15.28
C GLU A 118 -3.33 5.19 15.21
N GLY A 119 -3.18 4.03 14.59
CA GLY A 119 -4.19 2.97 14.62
C GLY A 119 -4.03 2.04 15.83
N ARG A 120 -4.97 1.10 15.99
CA ARG A 120 -5.05 0.21 17.17
C ARG A 120 -4.96 -1.28 16.89
N ILE A 121 -4.72 -1.67 15.63
CA ILE A 121 -4.68 -3.08 15.22
C ILE A 121 -3.38 -3.43 14.51
N GLY A 122 -3.08 -4.73 14.43
CA GLY A 122 -1.85 -5.24 13.83
C GLY A 122 -0.62 -5.06 14.72
N GLU A 123 0.55 -5.29 14.14
CA GLU A 123 1.87 -5.05 14.74
C GLU A 123 2.14 -3.54 14.84
N TYR A 124 1.72 -2.80 13.81
CA TYR A 124 1.80 -1.34 13.72
C TYR A 124 0.70 -0.83 12.78
N SER A 125 0.09 0.32 13.07
CA SER A 125 -0.89 0.93 12.18
C SER A 125 -0.95 2.45 12.25
N GLU A 126 -1.34 3.05 11.12
CA GLU A 126 -1.56 4.49 10.96
C GLU A 126 -2.90 4.76 10.29
N ILE A 127 -3.50 5.90 10.64
CA ILE A 127 -4.76 6.39 10.09
C ILE A 127 -4.50 7.78 9.51
N GLU A 128 -4.89 7.99 8.26
CA GLU A 128 -4.89 9.29 7.60
C GLU A 128 -6.35 9.73 7.38
N ILE A 129 -6.83 10.67 8.19
CA ILE A 129 -8.22 11.16 8.10
C ILE A 129 -8.29 12.22 7.01
N PHE A 130 -9.23 12.06 6.07
CA PHE A 130 -9.49 13.02 5.01
C PHE A 130 -10.68 13.90 5.39
N SER A 131 -10.51 15.21 5.25
CA SER A 131 -11.53 16.21 5.61
C SER A 131 -11.78 17.19 4.48
N ARG A 132 -12.97 17.80 4.45
CA ARG A 132 -13.30 18.93 3.58
C ARG A 132 -13.94 20.02 4.43
N ASN A 133 -13.29 21.17 4.52
CA ASN A 133 -13.72 22.29 5.37
C ASN A 133 -13.92 21.84 6.83
N GLY A 134 -12.97 21.07 7.38
CA GLY A 134 -13.05 20.52 8.74
C GLY A 134 -14.10 19.43 8.97
N THR A 135 -14.82 18.98 7.94
CA THR A 135 -15.75 17.84 8.04
C THR A 135 -15.08 16.57 7.53
N PRO A 136 -14.96 15.50 8.33
CA PRO A 136 -14.43 14.23 7.86
C PRO A 136 -15.25 13.67 6.69
N VAL A 137 -14.56 13.22 5.65
CA VAL A 137 -15.15 12.63 4.43
C VAL A 137 -14.61 11.23 4.13
N GLY A 138 -13.70 10.74 4.96
CA GLY A 138 -13.11 9.42 4.81
C GLY A 138 -11.78 9.30 5.54
N PHE A 139 -11.09 8.20 5.31
CA PHE A 139 -9.77 7.94 5.84
C PHE A 139 -9.02 6.90 5.01
N GLU A 140 -7.70 6.85 5.15
CA GLU A 140 -6.89 5.68 4.83
C GLU A 140 -6.45 5.01 6.12
N TYR A 141 -6.61 3.69 6.21
CA TYR A 141 -6.15 2.90 7.35
C TYR A 141 -5.09 1.91 6.87
N SER A 142 -3.85 2.13 7.30
CA SER A 142 -2.69 1.29 7.00
C SER A 142 -2.31 0.42 8.20
N VAL A 143 -2.16 -0.89 7.99
CA VAL A 143 -1.88 -1.88 9.04
C VAL A 143 -0.79 -2.82 8.60
N GLN A 144 0.22 -2.99 9.45
CA GLN A 144 1.17 -4.08 9.33
C GLN A 144 0.71 -5.29 10.13
N ALA A 145 0.65 -6.45 9.47
CA ALA A 145 0.35 -7.72 10.12
C ALA A 145 1.01 -8.87 9.35
N LYS A 146 1.63 -9.82 10.07
CA LYS A 146 2.22 -11.03 9.49
C LYS A 146 3.24 -10.71 8.39
N GLY A 147 4.04 -9.66 8.56
CA GLY A 147 5.05 -9.20 7.59
C GLY A 147 4.47 -8.60 6.30
N ARG A 148 3.25 -8.05 6.37
CA ARG A 148 2.56 -7.44 5.23
C ARG A 148 1.97 -6.09 5.63
N LEU A 149 1.97 -5.15 4.69
CA LEU A 149 1.28 -3.87 4.80
C LEU A 149 -0.07 -3.95 4.07
N HIS A 150 -1.13 -3.72 4.82
CA HIS A 150 -2.52 -3.68 4.39
C HIS A 150 -3.00 -2.23 4.48
N SER A 151 -3.32 -1.56 3.38
CA SER A 151 -3.95 -0.24 3.40
C SER A 151 -5.36 -0.30 2.83
N VAL A 152 -6.28 0.44 3.46
CA VAL A 152 -7.66 0.59 3.05
C VAL A 152 -8.01 2.07 3.03
N ILE A 153 -8.18 2.64 1.84
CA ILE A 153 -8.82 3.95 1.68
C ILE A 153 -10.33 3.76 1.74
N LEU A 154 -11.05 4.57 2.51
CA LEU A 154 -12.50 4.58 2.61
C LEU A 154 -13.00 6.03 2.55
N LEU A 155 -13.76 6.39 1.52
CA LEU A 155 -14.54 7.64 1.50
C LEU A 155 -15.96 7.37 2.01
N SER A 156 -16.32 7.98 3.12
CA SER A 156 -17.64 7.87 3.73
C SER A 156 -17.83 8.97 4.77
N ASP A 157 -19.01 9.58 4.78
CA ASP A 157 -19.43 10.50 5.85
C ASP A 157 -20.04 9.75 7.06
N SER A 158 -20.27 8.44 6.92
CA SER A 158 -21.00 7.61 7.87
C SER A 158 -20.17 6.50 8.53
N ILE A 159 -19.01 6.18 7.96
CA ILE A 159 -18.08 5.20 8.55
C ILE A 159 -16.86 5.94 9.08
N ALA A 160 -16.59 5.76 10.37
CA ALA A 160 -15.38 6.21 11.02
C ALA A 160 -14.38 5.04 11.16
N PRO A 161 -13.07 5.33 11.33
CA PRO A 161 -12.07 4.31 11.66
C PRO A 161 -12.20 3.91 13.14
N ASP A 162 -13.32 3.28 13.48
CA ASP A 162 -13.68 2.92 14.85
C ASP A 162 -13.55 1.40 15.12
N ALA A 163 -13.97 0.96 16.31
CA ALA A 163 -13.86 -0.45 16.70
C ALA A 163 -14.63 -1.42 15.80
N ALA A 164 -15.74 -0.98 15.18
CA ALA A 164 -16.51 -1.84 14.27
C ALA A 164 -15.77 -2.01 12.95
N PHE A 165 -15.22 -0.93 12.40
CA PHE A 165 -14.35 -0.99 11.21
C PHE A 165 -13.09 -1.81 11.47
N GLU A 166 -12.40 -1.57 12.58
CA GLU A 166 -11.20 -2.32 12.98
C GLU A 166 -11.47 -3.82 13.13
N ALA A 167 -12.65 -4.21 13.64
CA ALA A 167 -13.05 -5.62 13.74
C ALA A 167 -13.25 -6.27 12.36
N VAL A 168 -13.72 -5.51 11.37
CA VAL A 168 -13.77 -5.98 9.97
C VAL A 168 -12.36 -6.14 9.42
N LEU A 169 -11.52 -5.11 9.56
CA LEU A 169 -10.16 -5.12 9.00
C LEU A 169 -9.32 -6.24 9.62
N THR A 170 -9.42 -6.45 10.93
CA THR A 170 -8.73 -7.54 11.66
C THR A 170 -9.04 -8.94 11.10
N LYS A 171 -10.26 -9.19 10.61
CA LYS A 171 -10.61 -10.48 9.99
C LYS A 171 -9.93 -10.71 8.64
N LYS A 172 -9.39 -9.66 8.02
CA LYS A 172 -8.74 -9.66 6.70
C LYS A 172 -7.21 -9.71 6.77
N LEU A 173 -6.63 -9.41 7.94
CA LEU A 173 -5.19 -9.48 8.23
C LEU A 173 -4.75 -10.93 8.46
#